data_AF-A0A4Q2Z8S0-F1
#
_entry.id   AF-A0A4Q2Z8S0-F1
#
_cell.length_a   1.000
_cell.length_b   1.000
_cell.length_c   1.000
_cell.angle_alpha   90.00
_cell.angle_beta   90.00
_cell.angle_gamma   90.00
#
_symmetry.space_group_name_H-M   'P 1'
#
loop_
_entity.id
_entity.type
_entity.pdbx_description
1 polymer ?
#
loop_
_entity_poly.entity_id
_entity_poly.type
_entity_poly.pdbx_seq_one_letter_code
_entity_poly.pdbx_strand_id
1 'polypeptide(L)' 'KKLRVGDKVVVRGEYIWNDKGGLIHWTHHDPKGKGPEGWIRHKGRKYR' A
#
# COMPACT_ATOMS: atom_id res chain seq x y z
N LYS A 1 -14.02 0.53 -9.69
CA LYS A 1 -13.52 1.78 -10.33
C LYS A 1 -12.04 1.56 -10.68
N LYS A 2 -11.60 1.94 -11.88
CA LYS A 2 -10.18 1.83 -12.28
C LYS A 2 -9.36 2.98 -11.67
N LEU A 3 -8.09 2.70 -11.36
CA LEU A 3 -7.09 3.69 -10.96
C LEU A 3 -6.74 4.56 -12.17
N ARG A 4 -6.57 5.86 -11.97
CA ARG A 4 -6.20 6.83 -13.02
C ARG A 4 -5.14 7.79 -12.52
N VAL A 5 -4.37 8.36 -13.44
CA VAL A 5 -3.42 9.44 -13.14
C VAL A 5 -4.17 10.59 -12.47
N GLY A 6 -3.57 11.15 -11.42
CA GLY A 6 -4.15 12.22 -10.60
C GLY A 6 -5.07 11.73 -9.46
N ASP A 7 -5.41 10.45 -9.39
CA ASP A 7 -6.17 9.91 -8.26
C ASP A 7 -5.33 9.95 -6.97
N LYS A 8 -5.92 10.45 -5.89
CA LYS A 8 -5.33 10.34 -4.55
C LYS A 8 -5.51 8.92 -4.01
N VAL A 9 -4.42 8.33 -3.55
CA VAL A 9 -4.39 7.05 -2.84
C VAL A 9 -3.77 7.24 -1.47
N VAL A 10 -4.26 6.49 -0.49
CA VAL A 10 -3.64 6.43 0.84
C VAL A 10 -3.16 5.00 1.05
N VAL A 11 -1.91 4.86 1.46
CA VAL A 11 -1.29 3.55 1.65
C VAL A 11 -0.84 3.44 3.10
N ARG A 12 -1.10 2.30 3.71
CA ARG A 12 -0.49 1.86 4.97
C ARG A 12 0.34 0.62 4.66
N GLY A 13 1.61 0.66 5.03
CA GLY A 13 2.58 -0.40 4.80
C GLY A 13 3.93 -0.01 5.41
N GLU A 14 4.95 -0.79 5.12
CA GLU A 14 6.34 -0.51 5.51
C GLU A 14 7.02 0.30 4.41
N TYR A 15 7.67 1.40 4.78
CA TYR A 15 8.47 2.20 3.84
C TYR A 15 9.93 1.77 3.87
N ILE A 16 10.46 1.42 2.71
CA ILE A 16 11.85 1.01 2.49
C ILE A 16 12.49 1.99 1.52
N TRP A 17 13.66 2.50 1.85
CA TRP A 17 14.43 3.40 1.00
C TRP A 17 15.67 2.71 0.42
N ASN A 18 16.00 3.00 -0.84
CA ASN A 18 17.27 2.69 -1.46
C ASN A 18 17.66 3.77 -2.49
N ASP A 19 18.79 3.59 -3.18
CA ASP A 19 19.31 4.56 -4.16
C ASP A 19 18.41 4.79 -5.38
N LYS A 20 17.38 3.95 -5.58
CA LYS A 20 16.36 4.09 -6.62
C LYS A 20 15.09 4.79 -6.12
N GLY A 21 15.03 5.12 -4.83
CA GLY A 21 13.92 5.80 -4.18
C GLY A 21 13.17 4.96 -3.14
N GLY A 22 11.96 5.41 -2.82
CA GLY A 22 11.11 4.81 -1.80
C GLY A 22 10.21 3.71 -2.36
N LEU A 23 10.17 2.57 -1.67
CA LEU A 23 9.24 1.47 -1.89
C LEU A 23 8.32 1.35 -0.68
N ILE A 24 7.03 1.15 -0.90
CA ILE A 24 6.12 0.75 0.18
C ILE A 24 5.80 -0.73 0.02
N HIS A 25 6.18 -1.54 1.01
CA HIS A 25 5.89 -2.96 1.10
C HIS A 25 4.79 -3.24 2.14
N TRP A 26 4.34 -4.49 2.22
CA TRP A 26 3.28 -4.91 3.15
C TRP A 26 1.98 -4.09 3.08
N THR A 27 1.49 -3.81 1.88
CA THR A 27 0.22 -3.07 1.68
C THR A 27 -1.03 -3.96 1.69
N HIS A 28 -0.89 -5.21 2.15
CA HIS A 28 -1.94 -6.22 2.17
C HIS A 28 -1.81 -7.10 3.42
N HIS A 29 -2.84 -7.90 3.70
CA HIS A 29 -2.80 -8.90 4.76
C HIS A 29 -1.89 -10.07 4.37
N ASP A 30 -0.87 -10.34 5.17
CA ASP A 30 -0.09 -11.59 5.09
C ASP A 30 -0.83 -12.68 5.89
N PRO A 31 -1.37 -13.72 5.24
CA PRO A 31 -2.08 -14.81 5.93
C PRO A 31 -1.18 -15.59 6.91
N LYS A 32 0.14 -15.48 6.77
CA LYS A 32 1.12 -16.14 7.63
C LYS A 32 1.56 -15.26 8.82
N GLY A 33 1.07 -14.01 8.89
CA GLY A 33 1.30 -13.10 10.01
C GLY A 33 2.76 -12.69 10.24
N LYS A 34 3.60 -12.74 9.20
CA LYS A 34 5.06 -12.53 9.35
C LYS A 34 5.48 -11.06 9.24
N GLY A 35 4.57 -10.17 8.88
CA GLY A 35 4.87 -8.75 8.67
C GLY A 35 3.75 -7.80 9.13
N PRO A 36 4.02 -6.49 9.15
CA PRO A 36 3.03 -5.48 9.51
C PRO A 36 1.88 -5.45 8.50
N GLU A 37 0.64 -5.63 8.95
CA GLU A 37 -0.52 -5.59 8.04
C GLU A 37 -0.74 -4.19 7.45
N GLY A 38 -0.96 -4.14 6.14
CA GLY A 38 -1.27 -2.90 5.44
C GLY A 38 -2.56 -2.92 4.66
N TRP A 39 -2.78 -1.81 3.95
CA TRP A 39 -3.91 -1.64 3.06
C TRP A 39 -3.69 -0.46 2.12
N ILE A 40 -4.42 -0.45 1.02
CA ILE A 40 -4.52 0.68 0.08
C ILE A 40 -5.95 1.21 0.12
N ARG A 41 -6.14 2.53 0.18
CA ARG A 41 -7.45 3.17 0.08
C ARG A 41 -7.51 4.06 -1.14
N HIS A 42 -8.49 3.82 -2.00
CA HIS A 42 -8.74 4.57 -3.23
C HIS A 42 -10.23 4.86 -3.35
N LYS A 43 -10.59 6.14 -3.53
CA LYS A 43 -11.98 6.60 -3.71
C LYS A 43 -12.98 6.02 -2.69
N GLY A 44 -12.57 5.98 -1.42
CA GLY A 44 -13.37 5.47 -0.30
C GLY A 44 -13.37 3.95 -0.13
N ARG A 45 -12.81 3.18 -1.09
CA ARG A 45 -12.67 1.72 -0.97
C ARG A 45 -11.31 1.36 -0.40
N LYS A 46 -11.30 0.53 0.65
CA LYS A 46 -10.10 -0.05 1.25
C LYS A 46 -9.86 -1.44 0.65
N TYR A 47 -8.61 -1.71 0.29
CA TYR A 47 -8.08 -2.96 -0.23
C TYR A 47 -7.07 -3.48 0.79
N ARG A 48 -7.26 -4.71 1.27
CA ARG A 48 -6.39 -5.38 2.24
C ARG A 48 -6.07 -6.76 1.69
#